data_AF-A0A964AM11-F1
#
_entry.id   AF-A0A964AM11-F1
#
_cell.length_a   1.000
_cell.length_b   1.000
_cell.length_c   1.000
_cell.angle_alpha   90.00
_cell.angle_beta   90.00
_cell.angle_gamma   90.00
#
_symmetry.space_group_name_H-M   'P 1'
#
loop_
_entity.id
_entity.type
_entity.pdbx_description
1 polymer ?
#
loop_
_entity_poly.entity_id
_entity_poly.type
_entity_poly.pdbx_seq_one_letter_code
_entity_poly.pdbx_strand_id
1 'polypeptide(L)'
;MSEPEGSFEQIWINNYHGVAQDADGQATEWGSYTTYELYQIVRAGGLRDLAFPRVDREDWLYGCAIALDDTLLCWNEEDGVVDLGWSFPGRPMKVEIDMDHACVLDDQGVIDCVGSNGYGQLDVPE
;
A
#
# COMPACT_ATOMS: atom_id res chain seq x y z
N MET A 1 -22.63 -0.91 13.61
CA MET A 1 -21.45 -1.79 13.57
C MET A 1 -20.73 -1.61 14.90
N SER A 2 -20.35 -2.70 15.57
CA SER A 2 -19.58 -2.65 16.82
C SER A 2 -18.13 -2.28 16.54
N GLU A 3 -17.47 -1.59 17.47
CA GLU A 3 -16.05 -1.28 17.38
C GLU A 3 -15.21 -2.58 17.33
N PRO A 4 -14.06 -2.58 16.63
CA PRO A 4 -13.08 -3.65 16.73
C PRO A 4 -12.59 -3.82 18.17
N GLU A 5 -12.78 -5.00 18.76
CA GLU A 5 -12.20 -5.33 20.07
C GLU A 5 -10.76 -5.86 19.86
N GLY A 6 -9.76 -5.22 20.47
CA GLY A 6 -8.35 -5.65 20.36
C GLY A 6 -7.33 -4.58 20.75
N SER A 7 -6.04 -4.93 20.74
CA SER A 7 -4.90 -3.99 20.85
C SER A 7 -4.21 -3.87 19.50
N PHE A 8 -4.23 -2.67 18.91
CA PHE A 8 -3.68 -2.41 17.58
C PHE A 8 -2.45 -1.50 17.65
N GLU A 9 -1.47 -1.75 16.80
CA GLU A 9 -0.23 -0.95 16.69
C GLU A 9 -0.18 -0.10 15.43
N GLN A 10 -0.95 -0.47 14.40
CA GLN A 10 -0.98 0.21 13.11
C GLN A 10 -2.41 0.42 12.62
N ILE A 11 -2.60 1.51 11.88
CA ILE A 11 -3.87 1.84 11.24
C ILE A 11 -3.62 2.51 9.88
N TRP A 12 -4.37 2.08 8.87
CA TRP A 12 -4.38 2.67 7.53
C TRP A 12 -5.81 3.04 7.16
N ILE A 13 -5.99 4.25 6.65
CA ILE A 13 -7.30 4.83 6.35
C ILE A 13 -7.26 5.43 4.96
N ASN A 14 -8.29 5.15 4.16
CA ASN A 14 -8.62 5.92 2.96
C ASN A 14 -10.06 6.47 3.07
N ASN A 15 -10.62 6.97 1.96
CA ASN A 15 -11.95 7.61 1.94
C ASN A 15 -13.10 6.67 2.32
N TYR A 16 -12.96 5.35 2.14
CA TYR A 16 -14.04 4.38 2.32
C TYR A 16 -13.68 3.14 3.14
N HIS A 17 -12.38 2.90 3.38
CA HIS A 17 -11.86 1.68 3.99
C HIS A 17 -10.84 2.01 5.08
N GLY A 18 -10.88 1.23 6.15
CA GLY A 18 -9.91 1.28 7.24
C GLY A 18 -9.41 -0.10 7.61
N VAL A 19 -8.14 -0.19 7.94
CA VAL A 19 -7.44 -1.39 8.39
C VAL A 19 -6.73 -1.07 9.69
N ALA A 20 -6.96 -1.85 10.75
CA ALA A 20 -6.18 -1.78 11.98
C ALA A 20 -5.51 -3.14 12.21
N GLN A 21 -4.23 -3.13 12.59
CA GLN A 21 -3.43 -4.35 12.75
C GLN A 21 -2.81 -4.43 14.15
N ASP A 22 -2.81 -5.63 14.73
CA ASP A 22 -2.18 -5.94 16.00
C ASP A 22 -0.69 -6.33 15.86
N ALA A 23 -0.01 -6.55 16.99
CA ALA A 23 1.41 -6.92 17.03
C ALA A 23 1.72 -8.29 16.40
N ASP A 24 0.70 -9.15 16.25
CA ASP A 24 0.82 -10.47 15.62
C ASP A 24 0.56 -10.42 14.10
N GLY A 25 0.29 -9.22 13.56
CA GLY A 25 -0.01 -9.02 12.14
C GLY A 25 -1.46 -9.33 11.76
N GLN A 26 -2.34 -9.62 12.73
CA GLN A 26 -3.76 -9.81 12.43
C GLN A 26 -4.42 -8.45 12.23
N ALA A 27 -5.12 -8.29 11.11
CA ALA A 27 -5.86 -7.06 10.84
C ALA A 27 -7.37 -7.22 10.98
N THR A 28 -8.00 -6.15 11.47
CA THR A 28 -9.43 -5.91 11.41
C THR A 28 -9.71 -4.82 10.40
N GLU A 29 -10.64 -5.08 9.49
CA GLU A 29 -11.03 -4.18 8.41
C GLU A 29 -12.44 -3.65 8.62
N TRP A 30 -12.69 -2.41 8.21
CA TRP A 30 -14.01 -1.81 8.20
C TRP A 30 -14.21 -0.85 7.03
N GLY A 31 -15.47 -0.52 6.74
CA GLY A 31 -15.85 0.31 5.59
C GLY A 31 -16.23 -0.52 4.36
N SER A 32 -16.28 0.12 3.20
CA SER A 32 -16.64 -0.51 1.92
C SER A 32 -15.39 -0.80 1.08
N TYR A 33 -15.46 -1.86 0.25
CA TYR A 33 -14.45 -2.24 -0.75
C TYR A 33 -13.14 -2.85 -0.21
N THR A 34 -13.23 -3.94 0.56
CA THR A 34 -12.06 -4.83 0.72
C THR A 34 -11.74 -5.48 -0.63
N THR A 35 -10.61 -5.13 -1.24
CA THR A 35 -10.08 -5.90 -2.38
C THR A 35 -9.59 -7.25 -1.87
N TYR A 36 -9.83 -8.32 -2.63
CA TYR A 36 -9.45 -9.69 -2.25
C TYR A 36 -7.95 -9.81 -1.96
N GLU A 37 -7.13 -9.02 -2.65
CA GLU A 37 -5.68 -8.99 -2.59
C GLU A 37 -5.18 -8.48 -1.23
N LEU A 38 -5.78 -7.39 -0.72
CA LEU A 38 -5.54 -6.90 0.65
C LEU A 38 -5.81 -7.98 1.69
N TYR A 39 -6.94 -8.66 1.54
CA TYR A 39 -7.32 -9.74 2.43
C TYR A 39 -6.32 -10.92 2.38
N GLN A 40 -5.76 -11.23 1.20
CA GLN A 40 -4.72 -12.26 1.09
C GLN A 40 -3.40 -11.83 1.76
N ILE A 41 -2.97 -10.58 1.56
CA ILE A 41 -1.71 -10.06 2.13
C ILE A 41 -1.81 -9.98 3.65
N VAL A 42 -2.91 -9.43 4.18
CA VAL A 42 -3.19 -9.40 5.62
C VAL A 42 -3.16 -10.83 6.19
N ARG A 43 -3.81 -11.79 5.53
CA ARG A 43 -3.81 -13.19 5.98
C ARG A 43 -2.47 -13.91 5.86
N ALA A 44 -1.59 -13.46 4.98
CA ALA A 44 -0.29 -14.07 4.75
C ALA A 44 0.74 -13.73 5.84
N GLY A 45 0.47 -12.73 6.67
CA GLY A 45 1.35 -12.41 7.81
C GLY A 45 1.42 -10.93 8.17
N GLY A 46 0.42 -10.11 7.82
CA GLY A 46 0.38 -8.70 8.18
C GLY A 46 1.19 -7.77 7.28
N LEU A 47 1.01 -6.48 7.53
CA LEU A 47 1.49 -5.35 6.75
C LEU A 47 2.49 -4.52 7.57
N ARG A 48 3.52 -3.99 6.90
CA ARG A 48 4.38 -2.91 7.40
C ARG A 48 3.90 -1.55 6.93
N ASP A 49 3.43 -1.48 5.69
CA ASP A 49 2.92 -0.27 5.08
C ASP A 49 1.81 -0.60 4.07
N LEU A 50 0.88 0.32 3.88
CA LEU A 50 -0.26 0.19 2.98
C LEU A 50 -0.62 1.57 2.45
N ALA A 51 -0.61 1.70 1.13
CA ALA A 51 -0.88 2.93 0.40
C ALA A 51 -2.09 2.78 -0.52
N PHE A 52 -2.90 3.83 -0.56
CA PHE A 52 -4.03 4.03 -1.45
C PHE A 52 -3.90 5.40 -2.12
N PRO A 53 -4.39 5.58 -3.37
CA PRO A 53 -4.39 6.87 -4.02
C PRO A 53 -5.26 7.85 -3.22
N ARG A 54 -4.86 9.13 -3.23
CA ARG A 54 -5.58 10.18 -2.51
C ARG A 54 -6.93 10.50 -3.14
N VAL A 55 -7.02 10.35 -4.46
CA VAL A 55 -8.21 10.65 -5.24
C VAL A 55 -8.74 9.38 -5.86
N ASP A 56 -9.94 9.00 -5.43
CA ASP A 56 -10.66 7.88 -6.04
C ASP A 56 -11.09 8.29 -7.44
N ARG A 57 -10.54 7.64 -8.45
CA ARG A 57 -11.27 7.48 -9.71
C ARG A 57 -11.94 6.12 -9.63
N GLU A 58 -13.26 6.10 -9.78
CA GLU A 58 -14.10 4.89 -9.71
C GLU A 58 -13.61 3.76 -10.65
N ASP A 59 -12.72 4.08 -11.59
CA ASP A 59 -12.21 3.18 -12.63
C ASP A 59 -10.76 2.69 -12.41
N TRP A 60 -10.05 3.16 -11.37
CA TRP A 60 -8.64 2.78 -11.09
C TRP A 60 -8.35 2.75 -9.59
N LEU A 61 -9.00 1.84 -8.87
CA LEU A 61 -8.48 1.46 -7.55
C LEU A 61 -7.15 0.73 -7.76
N TYR A 62 -6.07 1.40 -7.40
CA TYR A 62 -4.75 0.83 -7.26
C TYR A 62 -4.38 0.85 -5.78
N GLY A 63 -3.87 -0.24 -5.21
CA GLY A 63 -3.35 -0.24 -3.85
C GLY A 63 -1.96 -0.84 -3.84
N CYS A 64 -1.11 -0.41 -2.89
CA CYS A 64 0.19 -1.03 -2.67
C CYS A 64 0.38 -1.35 -1.20
N ALA A 65 1.11 -2.43 -0.93
CA ALA A 65 1.40 -2.90 0.41
C ALA A 65 2.83 -3.43 0.50
N ILE A 66 3.46 -3.19 1.64
CA ILE A 66 4.68 -3.86 2.07
C ILE A 66 4.28 -4.83 3.18
N ALA A 67 4.50 -6.12 3.00
CA ALA A 67 4.24 -7.15 3.99
C ALA A 67 5.36 -7.25 5.06
N LEU A 68 5.11 -7.94 6.17
CA LEU A 68 6.13 -8.16 7.23
C LEU A 68 7.37 -8.92 6.75
N ASP A 69 7.26 -9.72 5.69
CA ASP A 69 8.37 -10.44 5.06
C ASP A 69 9.11 -9.62 3.99
N ASP A 70 8.88 -8.31 3.98
CA ASP A 70 9.44 -7.33 3.05
C ASP A 70 8.96 -7.48 1.59
N THR A 71 7.92 -8.29 1.34
CA THR A 71 7.27 -8.36 0.03
C THR A 71 6.52 -7.06 -0.27
N LEU A 72 6.90 -6.39 -1.35
CA LEU A 72 6.17 -5.23 -1.90
C LEU A 72 5.27 -5.70 -3.05
N LEU A 73 3.98 -5.44 -2.92
CA LEU A 73 2.97 -5.82 -3.91
C LEU A 73 2.05 -4.65 -4.16
N CYS A 74 1.59 -4.54 -5.39
CA CYS A 74 0.53 -3.62 -5.74
C CYS A 74 -0.56 -4.34 -6.52
N TRP A 75 -1.78 -3.82 -6.48
CA TRP A 75 -2.92 -4.44 -7.13
C TRP A 75 -3.88 -3.42 -7.71
N ASN A 76 -4.67 -3.84 -8.69
CA ASN A 76 -5.84 -3.13 -9.17
C ASN A 76 -7.00 -4.10 -9.47
N GLU A 77 -8.20 -3.57 -9.72
CA GLU A 77 -9.38 -4.41 -10.01
C GLU A 77 -9.32 -5.11 -11.37
N GLU A 78 -8.53 -4.61 -12.32
CA GLU A 78 -8.47 -5.11 -13.70
C GLU A 78 -7.53 -6.32 -13.86
N ASP A 79 -6.34 -6.22 -13.31
CA ASP A 79 -5.21 -7.13 -13.47
C ASP A 79 -4.91 -7.96 -12.21
N GLY A 80 -5.49 -7.60 -11.06
CA GLY A 80 -5.12 -8.17 -9.76
C GLY A 80 -3.74 -7.69 -9.34
N VAL A 81 -2.82 -8.60 -8.97
CA VAL A 81 -1.45 -8.24 -8.58
C VAL A 81 -0.65 -7.79 -9.80
N VAL A 82 0.00 -6.63 -9.69
CA VAL A 82 0.84 -6.08 -10.75
C VAL A 82 2.24 -5.75 -10.25
N ASP A 83 3.20 -5.83 -11.17
CA ASP A 83 4.59 -5.43 -10.96
C ASP A 83 4.82 -4.07 -11.64
N LEU A 84 5.24 -3.07 -10.86
CA LEU A 84 5.55 -1.74 -11.35
C LEU A 84 6.99 -1.59 -11.85
N GLY A 85 7.81 -2.62 -11.72
CA GLY A 85 9.18 -2.64 -12.21
C GLY A 85 10.18 -1.83 -11.36
N TRP A 86 9.88 -1.63 -10.07
CA TRP A 86 10.79 -0.96 -9.15
C TRP A 86 12.13 -1.68 -9.01
N SER A 87 13.20 -0.91 -8.87
CA SER A 87 14.54 -1.43 -8.63
C SER A 87 15.25 -0.58 -7.58
N PHE A 88 15.45 -1.18 -6.41
CA PHE A 88 16.14 -0.56 -5.27
C PHE A 88 17.10 -1.56 -4.61
N PRO A 89 18.24 -1.09 -4.07
CA PRO A 89 19.27 -1.97 -3.49
C PRO A 89 18.92 -2.53 -2.11
N GLY A 90 18.01 -1.89 -1.39
CA GLY A 90 17.61 -2.23 -0.03
C GLY A 90 16.29 -3.00 0.08
N ARG A 91 15.76 -3.04 1.31
CA ARG A 91 14.41 -3.55 1.59
C ARG A 91 13.40 -2.41 1.54
N PRO A 92 12.20 -2.60 0.99
CA PRO A 92 11.19 -1.55 0.94
C PRO A 92 10.74 -1.20 2.35
N MET A 93 10.76 0.08 2.68
CA MET A 93 10.35 0.60 3.99
C MET A 93 9.06 1.40 3.93
N LYS A 94 8.81 2.07 2.80
CA LYS A 94 7.62 2.89 2.61
C LYS A 94 7.18 2.86 1.16
N VAL A 95 5.89 2.83 0.92
CA VAL A 95 5.29 2.99 -0.40
C VAL A 95 4.25 4.09 -0.35
N GLU A 96 4.24 4.94 -1.36
CA GLU A 96 3.24 5.99 -1.53
C GLU A 96 2.77 5.97 -2.98
N ILE A 97 1.46 6.10 -3.18
CA ILE A 97 0.85 6.10 -4.51
C ILE A 97 -0.12 7.26 -4.65
N ASP A 98 -0.23 7.78 -5.87
CA ASP A 98 -1.27 8.71 -6.28
C ASP A 98 -1.65 8.43 -7.74
N MET A 99 -2.62 9.19 -8.28
CA MET A 99 -3.32 8.93 -9.55
C MET A 99 -2.51 8.14 -10.60
N ASP A 100 -1.37 8.69 -11.03
CA ASP A 100 -0.59 8.12 -12.12
C ASP A 100 0.88 7.90 -11.74
N HIS A 101 1.25 7.95 -10.45
CA HIS A 101 2.63 7.72 -10.02
C HIS A 101 2.72 7.02 -8.67
N ALA A 102 3.79 6.26 -8.49
CA ALA A 102 4.04 5.47 -7.29
C ALA A 102 5.52 5.55 -6.94
N CYS A 103 5.83 5.69 -5.66
CA CYS A 103 7.19 5.77 -5.16
C CYS A 103 7.41 4.77 -4.03
N VAL A 104 8.59 4.16 -4.02
CA VAL A 104 9.07 3.30 -2.94
C VAL A 104 10.33 3.91 -2.33
N LEU A 105 10.43 3.89 -1.01
CA LEU A 105 11.64 4.21 -0.25
C LEU A 105 12.20 2.92 0.34
N ASP A 106 13.49 2.68 0.14
CA ASP A 106 14.19 1.54 0.75
C ASP A 106 14.95 1.89 2.04
N ASP A 107 15.48 0.85 2.72
CA ASP A 107 16.26 0.99 3.95
C ASP A 107 17.69 1.55 3.76
N GLN A 108 18.09 1.82 2.53
CA GLN A 108 19.32 2.54 2.18
C GLN A 108 19.06 4.03 1.87
N GLY A 109 17.80 4.46 1.91
CA GLY A 109 17.40 5.83 1.59
C GLY A 109 17.24 6.09 0.09
N VAL A 110 17.22 5.06 -0.75
CA VAL A 110 16.96 5.17 -2.19
C VAL A 110 15.46 5.27 -2.40
N ILE A 111 15.05 6.26 -3.20
CA ILE A 111 13.68 6.42 -3.67
C ILE A 111 13.64 6.05 -5.14
N ASP A 112 12.74 5.14 -5.51
CA ASP A 112 12.44 4.81 -6.91
C ASP A 112 10.97 5.12 -7.19
N CYS A 113 10.72 5.93 -8.22
CA CYS A 113 9.40 6.41 -8.58
C CYS A 113 9.09 6.05 -10.03
N VAL A 114 7.86 5.59 -10.26
CA VAL A 114 7.38 5.13 -11.57
C VAL A 114 6.07 5.80 -11.93
N GLY A 115 5.79 5.90 -13.24
CA GLY A 115 4.55 6.45 -13.78
C GLY A 115 4.72 7.82 -14.44
N SER A 116 3.74 8.70 -14.23
CA SER A 116 3.68 10.03 -14.82
C SER A 116 4.71 10.97 -14.22
N ASN A 117 5.40 11.73 -15.08
CA ASN A 117 6.35 12.77 -14.68
C ASN A 117 6.07 14.13 -15.32
N GLY A 118 4.83 14.38 -15.77
CA GLY A 118 4.49 15.59 -16.53
C GLY A 118 4.71 16.91 -15.78
N TYR A 119 4.75 16.87 -14.44
CA TYR A 119 5.09 18.03 -13.59
C TYR A 119 6.28 17.80 -12.65
N GLY A 120 7.17 16.84 -12.97
CA GLY A 120 8.33 16.54 -12.13
C GLY A 120 8.00 15.71 -10.88
N GLN A 121 6.94 14.89 -10.92
CA GLN A 121 6.55 13.98 -9.81
C GLN A 121 7.69 13.02 -9.42
N LEU A 122 8.47 12.58 -10.41
CA LEU A 122 9.55 11.59 -10.25
C LEU A 122 10.92 12.26 -10.10
N ASP A 123 11.00 13.59 -10.11
CA ASP A 123 12.25 14.34 -10.00
C ASP A 123 12.68 14.44 -8.52
N VAL A 124 13.06 13.30 -7.94
CA VAL A 124 13.48 13.17 -6.55
C VAL A 124 14.74 14.03 -6.28
N PRO A 125 14.74 14.95 -5.29
CA PRO A 125 15.91 15.73 -4.93
C PRO A 125 17.05 14.87 -4.34
N GLU A 126 18.30 15.28 -4.57
CA GLU A 126 19.50 14.74 -3.89
C GLU A 126 19.63 15.22 -2.44
#